data_AF-A0A6J0G976-F1
#
_entry.id   AF-A0A6J0G976-F1
#
_cell.length_a   1.000
_cell.length_b   1.000
_cell.length_c   1.000
_cell.angle_alpha   90.00
_cell.angle_beta   90.00
_cell.angle_gamma   90.00
#
_symmetry.space_group_name_H-M   'P 1'
#
loop_
_entity.id
_entity.type
_entity.pdbx_description
1 polymer ?
#
loop_
_entity_poly.entity_id
_entity_poly.type
_entity_poly.pdbx_seq_one_letter_code
_entity_poly.pdbx_strand_id
1 'polypeptide(L)'
;MTTFQQKILNLVKCFRRQWRLFSNSERTTVCGGDCMLMALQLSMAEVNKQHHGDFTVSLSDVLETWNYLLHDKLGLSYENMKEPENYADVKKAYHTFLAKSNMLDLVDICQKCYSLGLLPEDESIAPVQLLEFISGITNVQENSGAVLPTPSTQVDRQGQENVKASILAKKSVCSYLSLLVNSKDDLALAHILNVPDRGLGREAFTNLKHASQKKKMSIFLFRHLEREVFL
;
A
#
# COMPACT_ATOMS: atom_id res chain seq x y z
N MET A 1 -19.07 22.25 -8.06
CA MET A 1 -17.64 21.86 -8.02
C MET A 1 -17.55 20.45 -7.47
N THR A 2 -16.93 19.51 -8.18
CA THR A 2 -16.65 18.16 -7.66
C THR A 2 -15.62 18.26 -6.54
N THR A 3 -15.89 17.64 -5.38
CA THR A 3 -14.91 17.57 -4.29
C THR A 3 -13.67 16.78 -4.72
N PHE A 4 -12.54 16.99 -4.07
CA PHE A 4 -11.31 16.27 -4.39
C PHE A 4 -11.47 14.74 -4.24
N GLN A 5 -12.16 14.31 -3.18
CA GLN A 5 -12.53 12.91 -2.98
C GLN A 5 -13.36 12.35 -4.15
N GLN A 6 -14.28 13.14 -4.71
CA GLN A 6 -15.05 12.74 -5.87
C GLN A 6 -14.16 12.55 -7.11
N LYS A 7 -13.14 13.40 -7.30
CA LYS A 7 -12.16 13.24 -8.38
C LYS A 7 -11.37 11.94 -8.23
N ILE A 8 -10.89 11.62 -7.03
CA ILE A 8 -10.19 10.35 -6.74
C ILE A 8 -11.12 9.15 -6.99
N LEU A 9 -12.39 9.24 -6.57
CA LEU A 9 -13.37 8.19 -6.84
C LEU A 9 -13.60 7.99 -8.34
N ASN A 10 -13.68 9.08 -9.11
CA ASN A 10 -13.84 9.01 -10.57
C ASN A 10 -12.60 8.40 -11.24
N LEU A 11 -11.40 8.73 -10.77
CA LEU A 11 -10.15 8.09 -11.21
C LEU A 11 -10.19 6.57 -11.01
N VAL A 12 -10.57 6.12 -9.80
CA VAL A 12 -10.68 4.68 -9.50
C VAL A 12 -11.78 4.01 -10.33
N LYS A 13 -12.93 4.68 -10.55
CA LYS A 13 -13.99 4.18 -11.43
C LYS A 13 -13.52 4.07 -12.87
N CYS A 14 -12.75 5.03 -13.37
CA CYS A 14 -12.17 5.00 -14.71
C CYS A 14 -11.25 3.77 -14.86
N PHE A 15 -10.32 3.58 -13.92
CA PHE A 15 -9.48 2.40 -13.84
C PHE A 15 -10.32 1.10 -13.87
N ARG A 16 -11.37 1.00 -13.04
CA ARG A 16 -12.21 -0.21 -12.98
C ARG A 16 -12.96 -0.47 -14.28
N ARG A 17 -13.48 0.56 -14.94
CA ARG A 17 -14.17 0.43 -16.23
C ARG A 17 -13.22 0.04 -17.36
N GLN A 18 -11.96 0.47 -17.30
CA GLN A 18 -10.99 0.33 -18.37
C GLN A 18 -9.78 -0.52 -17.98
N TRP A 19 -9.95 -1.45 -17.03
CA TRP A 19 -8.85 -2.17 -16.38
C TRP A 19 -7.85 -2.82 -17.34
N ARG A 20 -8.31 -3.27 -18.52
CA ARG A 20 -7.50 -3.89 -19.58
C ARG A 20 -6.40 -2.99 -20.11
N LEU A 21 -6.59 -1.67 -20.07
CA LEU A 21 -5.58 -0.71 -20.45
C LEU A 21 -4.49 -0.59 -19.39
N PHE A 22 -4.83 -0.84 -18.13
CA PHE A 22 -3.97 -0.64 -16.98
C PHE A 22 -3.16 -1.89 -16.64
N SER A 23 -3.79 -3.07 -16.70
CA SER A 23 -3.22 -4.34 -16.24
C SER A 23 -3.69 -5.52 -17.08
N ASN A 24 -2.92 -6.61 -17.02
CA ASN A 24 -3.24 -7.90 -17.64
C ASN A 24 -4.21 -8.76 -16.80
N SER A 25 -4.65 -8.26 -15.64
CA SER A 25 -5.51 -8.98 -14.71
C SER A 25 -6.69 -8.12 -14.26
N GLU A 26 -7.89 -8.64 -14.39
CA GLU A 26 -9.11 -7.99 -13.86
C GLU A 26 -9.08 -7.88 -12.33
N ARG A 27 -8.35 -8.78 -11.68
CA ARG A 27 -8.21 -8.83 -10.22
C ARG A 27 -7.23 -7.78 -9.68
N THR A 28 -6.63 -6.94 -10.52
CA THR A 28 -5.69 -5.91 -10.05
C THR A 28 -6.37 -4.96 -9.08
N THR A 29 -5.74 -4.73 -7.93
CA THR A 29 -6.26 -3.83 -6.89
C THR A 29 -5.51 -2.50 -6.86
N VAL A 30 -6.18 -1.47 -6.33
CA VAL A 30 -5.59 -0.15 -6.14
C VAL A 30 -4.92 -0.11 -4.76
N CYS A 31 -3.66 0.28 -4.73
CA CYS A 31 -2.86 0.47 -3.54
C CYS A 31 -3.05 1.91 -3.04
N GLY A 32 -3.77 2.10 -1.92
CA GLY A 32 -3.90 3.41 -1.26
C GLY A 32 -2.67 3.79 -0.45
N GLY A 33 -2.61 5.03 0.07
CA GLY A 33 -1.44 5.59 0.76
C GLY A 33 -0.82 4.68 1.84
N ASP A 34 -1.62 4.18 2.77
CA ASP A 34 -1.14 3.26 3.83
C ASP A 34 -0.51 1.98 3.27
N CYS A 35 -1.10 1.42 2.20
CA CYS A 35 -0.61 0.21 1.56
C CYS A 35 0.66 0.49 0.75
N MET A 36 0.74 1.66 0.11
CA MET A 36 1.93 2.11 -0.62
C MET A 36 3.12 2.30 0.33
N LEU A 37 2.91 2.97 1.47
CA LEU A 37 3.95 3.17 2.50
C LEU A 37 4.45 1.83 3.05
N MET A 38 3.54 0.90 3.32
CA MET A 38 3.91 -0.42 3.82
C MET A 38 4.64 -1.27 2.76
N ALA A 39 4.20 -1.20 1.49
CA ALA A 39 4.91 -1.84 0.38
C ALA A 39 6.33 -1.28 0.22
N LEU A 40 6.51 0.05 0.40
CA LEU A 40 7.81 0.68 0.40
C LEU A 40 8.68 0.16 1.56
N GLN A 41 8.17 0.14 2.78
CA GLN A 41 8.90 -0.37 3.94
C GLN A 41 9.36 -1.82 3.74
N LEU A 42 8.50 -2.69 3.20
CA LEU A 42 8.86 -4.08 2.89
C LEU A 42 9.93 -4.17 1.80
N SER A 43 9.89 -3.29 0.81
CA SER A 43 10.86 -3.22 -0.28
C SER A 43 12.21 -2.74 0.22
N MET A 44 12.23 -1.72 1.08
CA MET A 44 13.43 -1.25 1.76
C MET A 44 14.05 -2.36 2.62
N ALA A 45 13.23 -3.09 3.39
CA ALA A 45 13.73 -4.20 4.20
C ALA A 45 14.35 -5.32 3.33
N GLU A 46 13.76 -5.62 2.18
CA GLU A 46 14.32 -6.60 1.23
C GLU A 46 15.66 -6.15 0.65
N VAL A 47 15.77 -4.89 0.23
CA VAL A 47 17.02 -4.31 -0.27
C VAL A 47 18.08 -4.23 0.83
N ASN A 48 17.69 -3.83 2.05
CA ASN A 48 18.59 -3.79 3.18
C ASN A 48 19.14 -5.18 3.53
N LYS A 49 18.32 -6.23 3.40
CA LYS A 49 18.78 -7.61 3.60
C LYS A 49 19.84 -8.02 2.59
N GLN A 50 19.74 -7.54 1.35
CA GLN A 50 20.69 -7.84 0.28
C GLN A 50 22.03 -7.14 0.48
N HIS A 51 22.02 -5.88 0.93
CA HIS A 51 23.23 -5.06 1.09
C HIS A 51 23.90 -5.19 2.48
N HIS A 52 23.10 -5.22 3.55
CA HIS A 52 23.58 -5.18 4.94
C HIS A 52 23.37 -6.49 5.70
N GLY A 53 22.66 -7.47 5.11
CA GLY A 53 22.47 -8.78 5.73
C GLY A 53 21.37 -8.83 6.80
N ASP A 54 20.63 -7.73 7.04
CA ASP A 54 19.47 -7.70 7.93
C ASP A 54 18.27 -6.94 7.33
N PHE A 55 17.08 -7.11 7.91
CA PHE A 55 15.84 -6.46 7.45
C PHE A 55 15.56 -5.14 8.18
N THR A 56 16.52 -4.61 8.94
CA THR A 56 16.30 -3.47 9.84
C THR A 56 16.25 -2.18 9.03
N VAL A 57 15.16 -1.43 9.12
CA VAL A 57 15.01 -0.12 8.48
C VAL A 57 14.42 0.85 9.50
N SER A 58 15.02 2.02 9.67
CA SER A 58 14.48 3.03 10.58
C SER A 58 13.23 3.68 9.99
N LEU A 59 12.31 4.12 10.85
CA LEU A 59 11.12 4.83 10.38
C LEU A 59 11.48 6.16 9.70
N SER A 60 12.56 6.83 10.13
CA SER A 60 13.03 8.08 9.51
C SER A 60 13.38 7.83 8.05
N ASP A 61 14.19 6.81 7.78
CA ASP A 61 14.63 6.47 6.42
C ASP A 61 13.43 6.11 5.52
N VAL A 62 12.45 5.38 6.08
CA VAL A 62 11.22 5.03 5.35
C VAL A 62 10.44 6.29 4.97
N LEU A 63 10.27 7.23 5.89
CA LEU A 63 9.52 8.47 5.63
C LEU A 63 10.26 9.41 4.67
N GLU A 64 11.58 9.51 4.78
CA GLU A 64 12.41 10.27 3.84
C GLU A 64 12.33 9.67 2.43
N THR A 65 12.47 8.34 2.33
CA THR A 65 12.35 7.62 1.05
C THR A 65 10.93 7.70 0.49
N TRP A 66 9.91 7.66 1.34
CA TRP A 66 8.52 7.83 0.96
C TRP A 66 8.27 9.20 0.33
N ASN A 67 8.76 10.25 0.98
CA ASN A 67 8.64 11.61 0.48
C ASN A 67 9.36 11.75 -0.87
N TYR A 68 10.59 11.24 -0.98
CA TYR A 68 11.36 11.24 -2.22
C TYR A 68 10.66 10.46 -3.35
N LEU A 69 10.16 9.25 -3.06
CA LEU A 69 9.45 8.39 -4.03
C LEU A 69 8.22 9.08 -4.61
N LEU A 70 7.43 9.76 -3.77
CA LEU A 70 6.23 10.47 -4.24
C LEU A 70 6.61 11.66 -5.12
N HIS A 71 7.64 12.43 -4.77
CA HIS A 71 8.12 13.54 -5.61
C HIS A 71 8.64 13.05 -6.95
N ASP A 72 9.45 11.99 -6.95
CA ASP A 72 9.97 11.36 -8.16
C ASP A 72 8.85 10.84 -9.05
N LYS A 73 7.90 10.08 -8.50
CA LYS A 73 6.76 9.59 -9.26
C LYS A 73 5.88 10.72 -9.78
N LEU A 74 5.66 11.79 -9.03
CA LEU A 74 4.79 12.90 -9.45
C LEU A 74 5.49 13.92 -10.36
N GLY A 75 6.80 13.78 -10.61
CA GLY A 75 7.58 14.73 -11.40
C GLY A 75 7.72 16.10 -10.72
N LEU A 76 7.74 16.13 -9.39
CA LEU A 76 7.89 17.35 -8.59
C LEU A 76 9.36 17.70 -8.37
N SER A 77 9.66 18.98 -8.11
CA SER A 77 11.02 19.47 -7.85
C SER A 77 11.59 18.89 -6.54
N TYR A 78 12.89 18.58 -6.54
CA TYR A 78 13.64 18.04 -5.40
C TYR A 78 14.38 19.09 -4.58
N GLU A 79 14.00 20.38 -4.67
CA GLU A 79 14.81 21.53 -4.27
C GLU A 79 15.49 21.46 -2.88
N ASN A 80 15.05 20.59 -1.96
CA ASN A 80 15.70 20.36 -0.67
C ASN A 80 15.84 18.87 -0.27
N MET A 81 15.75 17.92 -1.21
CA MET A 81 15.81 16.49 -0.90
C MET A 81 17.12 15.84 -1.34
N LYS A 82 17.74 15.11 -0.40
CA LYS A 82 18.84 14.20 -0.71
C LYS A 82 18.28 12.87 -1.22
N GLU A 83 18.88 12.32 -2.27
CA GLU A 83 18.54 10.98 -2.74
C GLU A 83 18.81 9.93 -1.63
N PRO A 84 17.81 9.09 -1.30
CA PRO A 84 17.98 8.03 -0.32
C PRO A 84 19.02 6.98 -0.74
N GLU A 85 19.61 6.30 0.25
CA GLU A 85 20.57 5.23 -0.01
C GLU A 85 19.92 4.08 -0.79
N ASN A 86 20.62 3.55 -1.80
CA ASN A 86 20.16 2.44 -2.64
C ASN A 86 18.78 2.69 -3.31
N TYR A 87 18.41 3.96 -3.54
CA TYR A 87 17.08 4.34 -4.02
C TYR A 87 16.67 3.61 -5.31
N ALA A 88 17.57 3.45 -6.28
CA ALA A 88 17.28 2.73 -7.52
C ALA A 88 16.85 1.27 -7.28
N ASP A 89 17.52 0.59 -6.36
CA ASP A 89 17.18 -0.79 -5.97
C ASP A 89 15.87 -0.83 -5.20
N VAL A 90 15.65 0.11 -4.28
CA VAL A 90 14.40 0.23 -3.51
C VAL A 90 13.21 0.48 -4.44
N LYS A 91 13.33 1.41 -5.39
CA LYS A 91 12.31 1.72 -6.38
C LYS A 91 11.99 0.49 -7.24
N LYS A 92 13.01 -0.23 -7.69
CA LYS A 92 12.84 -1.48 -8.44
C LYS A 92 12.15 -2.57 -7.61
N ALA A 93 12.55 -2.75 -6.35
CA ALA A 93 11.94 -3.71 -5.43
C ALA A 93 10.46 -3.36 -5.18
N TYR A 94 10.15 -2.09 -4.97
CA TYR A 94 8.78 -1.58 -4.81
C TYR A 94 7.89 -1.91 -6.00
N HIS A 95 8.32 -1.57 -7.22
CA HIS A 95 7.55 -1.90 -8.42
C HIS A 95 7.39 -3.41 -8.63
N THR A 96 8.43 -4.19 -8.32
CA THR A 96 8.39 -5.65 -8.39
C THR A 96 7.39 -6.22 -7.38
N PHE A 97 7.35 -5.68 -6.16
CA PHE A 97 6.41 -6.07 -5.11
C PHE A 97 4.96 -5.83 -5.54
N LEU A 98 4.65 -4.63 -6.08
CA LEU A 98 3.31 -4.30 -6.56
C LEU A 98 2.88 -5.21 -7.72
N ALA A 99 3.77 -5.42 -8.70
CA ALA A 99 3.49 -6.28 -9.84
C ALA A 99 3.22 -7.73 -9.42
N LYS A 100 4.04 -8.29 -8.51
CA LYS A 100 3.84 -9.63 -7.95
C LYS A 100 2.51 -9.73 -7.20
N SER A 101 2.15 -8.68 -6.47
CA SER A 101 0.93 -8.62 -5.66
C SER A 101 -0.32 -8.27 -6.46
N ASN A 102 -0.21 -8.11 -7.78
CA ASN A 102 -1.30 -7.69 -8.65
C ASN A 102 -1.92 -6.36 -8.17
N MET A 103 -1.08 -5.40 -7.84
CA MET A 103 -1.45 -4.07 -7.36
C MET A 103 -0.93 -2.97 -8.28
N LEU A 104 -1.65 -1.87 -8.34
CA LEU A 104 -1.21 -0.60 -8.92
C LEU A 104 -1.42 0.50 -7.89
N ASP A 105 -0.46 1.41 -7.75
CA ASP A 105 -0.66 2.55 -6.87
C ASP A 105 -1.44 3.70 -7.52
N LEU A 106 -1.91 4.62 -6.69
CA LEU A 106 -2.74 5.75 -7.14
C LEU A 106 -2.00 6.64 -8.13
N VAL A 107 -0.68 6.78 -8.01
CA VAL A 107 0.11 7.62 -8.91
C VAL A 107 0.21 6.97 -10.28
N ASP A 108 0.51 5.67 -10.34
CA ASP A 108 0.58 4.91 -11.59
C ASP A 108 -0.75 4.96 -12.36
N ILE A 109 -1.89 4.87 -11.65
CA ILE A 109 -3.22 4.98 -12.25
C ILE A 109 -3.45 6.41 -12.78
N CYS A 110 -3.13 7.42 -11.98
CA CYS A 110 -3.32 8.82 -12.35
C CYS A 110 -2.53 9.18 -13.61
N GLN A 111 -1.23 8.86 -13.62
CA GLN A 111 -0.36 9.09 -14.77
C GLN A 111 -0.87 8.39 -16.03
N LYS A 112 -1.25 7.13 -15.89
CA LYS A 112 -1.72 6.34 -17.03
C LYS A 112 -3.07 6.84 -17.57
N CYS A 113 -3.96 7.33 -16.70
CA CYS A 113 -5.18 8.02 -17.13
C CYS A 113 -4.88 9.28 -17.96
N TYR A 114 -3.91 10.10 -17.54
CA TYR A 114 -3.51 11.28 -18.31
C TYR A 114 -2.86 10.93 -19.63
N SER A 115 -1.92 9.98 -19.65
CA SER A 115 -1.26 9.54 -20.88
C SER A 115 -2.24 8.99 -21.93
N LEU A 116 -3.36 8.43 -21.48
CA LEU A 116 -4.40 7.87 -22.34
C LEU A 116 -5.58 8.84 -22.60
N GLY A 117 -5.54 10.07 -22.06
CA GLY A 117 -6.60 11.07 -22.24
C GLY A 117 -7.97 10.63 -21.69
N LEU A 118 -7.99 9.83 -20.61
CA LEU A 118 -9.21 9.18 -20.12
C LEU A 118 -10.02 10.02 -19.13
N LEU A 119 -9.45 11.13 -18.65
CA LEU A 119 -10.09 12.03 -17.71
C LEU A 119 -10.46 13.34 -18.42
N PRO A 120 -11.69 13.85 -18.21
CA PRO A 120 -12.04 15.19 -18.68
C PRO A 120 -11.22 16.25 -17.92
N GLU A 121 -10.95 17.38 -18.57
CA GLU A 121 -10.18 18.52 -18.02
C GLU A 121 -10.66 18.94 -16.63
N ASP A 122 -11.98 18.98 -16.41
CA ASP A 122 -12.61 19.37 -15.13
C ASP A 122 -12.30 18.41 -13.97
N GLU A 123 -11.97 17.15 -14.27
CA GLU A 123 -11.60 16.10 -13.32
C GLU A 123 -10.08 15.96 -13.14
N SER A 124 -9.29 16.81 -13.79
CA SER A 124 -7.84 16.85 -13.60
C SER A 124 -7.49 17.15 -12.13
N ILE A 125 -6.52 16.38 -11.65
CA ILE A 125 -5.91 16.39 -10.33
C ILE A 125 -4.47 16.88 -10.49
N ALA A 126 -4.16 18.03 -9.89
CA ALA A 126 -2.79 18.54 -9.88
C ALA A 126 -1.87 17.59 -9.07
N PRO A 127 -0.62 17.36 -9.49
CA PRO A 127 0.31 16.47 -8.78
C PRO A 127 0.47 16.82 -7.28
N VAL A 128 0.49 18.10 -6.94
CA VAL A 128 0.58 18.58 -5.54
C VAL A 128 -0.65 18.17 -4.72
N GLN A 129 -1.85 18.23 -5.29
CA GLN A 129 -3.07 17.81 -4.58
C GLN A 129 -3.09 16.30 -4.33
N LEU A 130 -2.58 15.51 -5.29
CA LEU A 130 -2.44 14.06 -5.12
C LEU A 130 -1.40 13.72 -4.05
N LEU A 131 -0.29 14.46 -4.00
CA LEU A 131 0.73 14.33 -2.95
C LEU A 131 0.12 14.57 -1.56
N GLU A 132 -0.61 15.67 -1.37
CA GLU A 132 -1.25 16.03 -0.10
C GLU A 132 -2.26 14.97 0.36
N PHE A 133 -3.03 14.42 -0.59
CA PHE A 133 -3.98 13.35 -0.32
C PHE A 133 -3.31 12.04 0.09
N ILE A 134 -2.30 11.60 -0.67
CA ILE A 134 -1.57 10.36 -0.37
C ILE A 134 -0.81 10.48 0.95
N SER A 135 -0.29 11.66 1.26
CA SER A 135 0.41 11.97 2.53
C SER A 135 -0.54 12.15 3.71
N GLY A 136 -1.86 12.19 3.48
CA GLY A 136 -2.86 12.34 4.55
C GLY A 136 -3.01 13.76 5.11
N ILE A 137 -2.40 14.78 4.50
CA ILE A 137 -2.42 16.18 4.96
C ILE A 137 -3.84 16.77 4.86
N THR A 138 -4.64 16.35 3.87
CA THR A 138 -6.00 16.85 3.63
C THR A 138 -7.07 16.31 4.58
N ASN A 139 -6.81 15.20 5.29
CA ASN A 139 -7.79 14.58 6.20
C ASN A 139 -7.93 15.28 7.56
N VAL A 140 -7.13 16.32 7.82
CA VAL A 140 -7.21 17.09 9.08
C VAL A 140 -8.44 18.01 9.10
N GLN A 141 -8.95 18.44 7.94
CA GLN A 141 -9.99 19.48 7.89
C GLN A 141 -11.43 18.95 7.75
N GLU A 142 -11.65 17.82 7.07
CA GLU A 142 -13.01 17.31 6.79
C GLU A 142 -13.66 16.51 7.93
N ASN A 143 -12.91 16.17 8.99
CA ASN A 143 -13.46 15.54 10.21
C ASN A 143 -13.76 16.55 11.33
N SER A 144 -13.94 17.83 10.98
CA SER A 144 -14.31 18.91 11.90
C SER A 144 -15.80 18.83 12.30
N GLY A 145 -16.14 17.74 12.97
CA GLY A 145 -17.23 17.65 13.95
C GLY A 145 -16.74 17.12 15.30
N ALA A 146 -15.50 16.64 15.40
CA ALA A 146 -14.88 16.21 16.64
C ALA A 146 -13.74 17.16 16.99
N VAL A 147 -14.02 18.04 17.94
CA VAL A 147 -13.05 18.92 18.60
C VAL A 147 -11.80 18.12 18.99
N LEU A 148 -10.63 18.53 18.46
CA LEU A 148 -9.34 18.10 18.98
C LEU A 148 -9.27 18.48 20.47
N PRO A 149 -9.06 17.54 21.41
CA PRO A 149 -8.78 17.92 22.78
C PRO A 149 -7.36 18.49 22.83
N THR A 150 -7.26 19.74 23.25
CA THR A 150 -6.04 20.36 23.78
C THR A 150 -5.36 19.43 24.78
N PRO A 151 -4.02 19.45 24.92
CA PRO A 151 -3.30 18.60 25.85
C PRO A 151 -3.48 19.15 27.28
N SER A 152 -4.61 18.82 27.89
CA SER A 152 -4.81 18.95 29.33
C SER A 152 -5.74 17.86 29.85
N THR A 153 -5.15 16.97 30.65
CA THR A 153 -5.80 16.15 31.69
C THR A 153 -6.46 14.82 31.26
N GLN A 154 -5.88 13.74 31.80
CA GLN A 154 -6.37 12.35 31.93
C GLN A 154 -7.29 11.80 30.82
N VAL A 155 -6.66 11.18 29.81
CA VAL A 155 -7.35 10.42 28.76
C VAL A 155 -7.87 9.09 29.32
N ASP A 156 -9.17 8.88 29.16
CA ASP A 156 -9.87 7.62 29.37
C ASP A 156 -9.24 6.51 28.52
N ARG A 157 -8.36 5.71 29.14
CA ARG A 157 -7.59 4.62 28.50
C ARG A 157 -8.50 3.58 27.83
N GLN A 158 -9.69 3.37 28.38
CA GLN A 158 -10.60 2.30 27.94
C GLN A 158 -11.30 2.65 26.62
N GLY A 159 -11.64 3.92 26.41
CA GLY A 159 -12.21 4.40 25.14
C GLY A 159 -11.24 4.29 23.96
N GLN A 160 -9.95 4.60 24.19
CA GLN A 160 -8.92 4.50 23.14
C GLN A 160 -8.60 3.05 22.73
N GLU A 161 -8.62 2.11 23.67
CA GLU A 161 -8.38 0.69 23.38
C GLU A 161 -9.50 0.08 22.51
N ASN A 162 -10.76 0.40 22.80
CA ASN A 162 -11.90 -0.06 22.01
C ASN A 162 -11.88 0.48 20.57
N VAL A 163 -11.48 1.74 20.38
CA VAL A 163 -11.33 2.32 19.04
C VAL A 163 -10.22 1.62 18.25
N LYS A 164 -9.06 1.35 18.88
CA LYS A 164 -7.95 0.62 18.25
C LYS A 164 -8.34 -0.81 17.87
N ALA A 165 -9.03 -1.52 18.77
CA ALA A 165 -9.52 -2.87 18.50
C ALA A 165 -10.50 -2.90 17.33
N SER A 166 -11.42 -1.94 17.26
CA SER A 166 -12.36 -1.79 16.14
C SER A 166 -11.66 -1.53 14.80
N ILE A 167 -10.65 -0.65 14.78
CA ILE A 167 -9.85 -0.37 13.59
C ILE A 167 -9.11 -1.63 13.12
N LEU A 168 -8.50 -2.37 14.05
CA LEU A 168 -7.80 -3.61 13.73
C LEU A 168 -8.75 -4.67 13.18
N ALA A 169 -9.92 -4.85 13.79
CA ALA A 169 -10.94 -5.79 13.33
C ALA A 169 -11.43 -5.43 11.91
N LYS A 170 -11.72 -4.15 11.66
CA LYS A 170 -12.08 -3.67 10.31
C LYS A 170 -10.97 -3.95 9.30
N LYS A 171 -9.71 -3.67 9.65
CA LYS A 171 -8.55 -3.93 8.79
C LYS A 171 -8.41 -5.43 8.48
N SER A 172 -8.58 -6.30 9.47
CA SER A 172 -8.57 -7.75 9.27
C SER A 172 -9.69 -8.21 8.33
N VAL A 173 -10.93 -7.76 8.55
CA VAL A 173 -12.07 -8.09 7.67
C VAL A 173 -11.82 -7.62 6.24
N CYS A 174 -11.37 -6.37 6.07
CA CYS A 174 -11.03 -5.84 4.75
C CYS A 174 -9.92 -6.65 4.08
N SER A 175 -8.89 -7.07 4.81
CA SER A 175 -7.83 -7.93 4.26
C SER A 175 -8.33 -9.32 3.84
N TYR A 176 -9.31 -9.92 4.54
CA TYR A 176 -9.98 -11.12 4.02
C TYR A 176 -10.70 -10.88 2.70
N LEU A 177 -11.48 -9.80 2.62
CA LEU A 177 -12.20 -9.45 1.41
C LEU A 177 -11.25 -9.13 0.25
N SER A 178 -10.15 -8.42 0.51
CA SER A 178 -9.10 -8.15 -0.48
C SER A 178 -8.52 -9.44 -1.05
N LEU A 179 -8.27 -10.46 -0.21
CA LEU A 179 -7.72 -11.74 -0.67
C LEU A 179 -8.70 -12.53 -1.54
N LEU A 180 -10.02 -12.43 -1.27
CA LEU A 180 -11.05 -13.04 -2.12
C LEU A 180 -11.11 -12.41 -3.51
N VAL A 181 -10.94 -11.09 -3.58
CA VAL A 181 -10.94 -10.34 -4.85
C VAL A 181 -9.60 -10.49 -5.59
N ASN A 182 -8.49 -10.49 -4.85
CA ASN A 182 -7.14 -10.59 -5.35
C ASN A 182 -6.34 -11.61 -4.55
N SER A 183 -6.34 -12.86 -5.01
CA SER A 183 -5.61 -13.97 -4.40
C SER A 183 -4.08 -13.83 -4.45
N LYS A 184 -3.54 -12.82 -5.15
CA LYS A 184 -2.11 -12.50 -5.18
C LYS A 184 -1.72 -11.41 -4.19
N ASP A 185 -2.67 -10.86 -3.43
CA ASP A 185 -2.42 -9.82 -2.44
C ASP A 185 -1.65 -10.37 -1.22
N ASP A 186 -0.31 -10.42 -1.35
CA ASP A 186 0.60 -10.88 -0.30
C ASP A 186 0.55 -9.97 0.94
N LEU A 187 0.15 -8.70 0.78
CA LEU A 187 0.03 -7.72 1.87
C LEU A 187 -1.19 -8.00 2.75
N ALA A 188 -2.36 -8.18 2.11
CA ALA A 188 -3.58 -8.60 2.78
C ALA A 188 -3.37 -9.94 3.46
N LEU A 189 -2.75 -10.91 2.78
CA LEU A 189 -2.44 -12.21 3.37
C LEU A 189 -1.59 -12.05 4.63
N ALA A 190 -0.52 -11.25 4.60
CA ALA A 190 0.35 -11.05 5.75
C ALA A 190 -0.41 -10.52 6.98
N HIS A 191 -1.41 -9.66 6.79
CA HIS A 191 -2.26 -9.17 7.90
C HIS A 191 -3.13 -10.25 8.52
N ILE A 192 -3.67 -11.18 7.72
CA ILE A 192 -4.70 -12.12 8.18
C ILE A 192 -4.18 -13.52 8.41
N LEU A 193 -2.97 -13.86 7.96
CA LEU A 193 -2.51 -15.25 7.90
C LEU A 193 -2.55 -15.95 9.27
N ASN A 194 -2.21 -15.24 10.34
CA ASN A 194 -2.31 -15.72 11.72
C ASN A 194 -3.31 -14.92 12.59
N VAL A 195 -4.31 -14.29 11.96
CA VAL A 195 -5.38 -13.57 12.66
C VAL A 195 -6.74 -14.08 12.20
N PRO A 196 -7.55 -14.77 13.04
CA PRO A 196 -7.23 -15.18 14.42
C PRO A 196 -6.07 -16.18 14.46
N ASP A 197 -5.47 -16.38 15.64
CA ASP A 197 -4.31 -17.24 15.80
C ASP A 197 -4.56 -18.66 15.27
N ARG A 198 -3.65 -19.12 14.42
CA ARG A 198 -3.70 -20.44 13.77
C ARG A 198 -2.52 -21.33 14.16
N GLY A 199 -1.72 -20.90 15.12
CA GLY A 199 -0.47 -21.58 15.47
C GLY A 199 0.59 -21.49 14.38
N LEU A 200 0.50 -20.52 13.45
CA LEU A 200 1.53 -20.35 12.43
C LEU A 200 2.72 -19.57 13.01
N GLY A 201 3.78 -20.30 13.36
CA GLY A 201 5.02 -19.72 13.85
C GLY A 201 5.79 -18.90 12.80
N ARG A 202 6.71 -18.05 13.28
CA ARG A 202 7.57 -17.19 12.43
C ARG A 202 8.42 -18.00 11.44
N GLU A 203 8.91 -19.15 11.86
CA GLU A 203 9.72 -20.05 11.01
C GLU A 203 8.90 -20.62 9.87
N ALA A 204 7.70 -21.15 10.16
CA ALA A 204 6.77 -21.67 9.15
C ALA A 204 6.39 -20.59 8.12
N PHE A 205 6.14 -19.36 8.57
CA PHE A 205 5.90 -18.22 7.67
C PHE A 205 7.10 -17.91 6.78
N THR A 206 8.30 -17.87 7.36
CA THR A 206 9.55 -17.59 6.65
C THR A 206 9.81 -18.66 5.58
N ASN A 207 9.66 -19.94 5.93
CA ASN A 207 9.82 -21.05 5.00
C ASN A 207 8.80 -20.99 3.84
N LEU A 208 7.54 -20.70 4.15
CA LEU A 208 6.49 -20.51 3.15
C LEU A 208 6.80 -19.35 2.20
N LYS A 209 7.25 -18.20 2.75
CA LYS A 209 7.67 -17.04 1.96
C LYS A 209 8.83 -17.40 1.02
N HIS A 210 9.88 -18.04 1.52
CA HIS A 210 11.02 -18.45 0.69
C HIS A 210 10.63 -19.45 -0.41
N ALA A 211 9.80 -20.45 -0.08
CA ALA A 211 9.37 -21.45 -1.04
C ALA A 211 8.52 -20.82 -2.17
N SER A 212 7.61 -19.90 -1.82
CA SER A 212 6.83 -19.14 -2.81
C SER A 212 7.70 -18.25 -3.71
N GLN A 213 8.72 -17.59 -3.14
CA GLN A 213 9.67 -16.77 -3.90
C GLN A 213 10.48 -17.60 -4.89
N LYS A 214 10.95 -18.79 -4.48
CA LYS A 214 11.69 -19.72 -5.36
C LYS A 214 10.86 -20.14 -6.57
N LYS A 215 9.54 -20.33 -6.39
CA LYS A 215 8.60 -20.64 -7.49
C LYS A 215 8.03 -19.41 -8.20
N LYS A 216 8.44 -18.18 -7.82
CA LYS A 216 7.91 -16.90 -8.34
C LYS A 216 6.38 -16.79 -8.22
N MET A 217 5.81 -17.28 -7.11
CA MET A 217 4.38 -17.25 -6.84
C MET A 217 4.05 -16.34 -5.65
N SER A 218 2.80 -15.86 -5.57
CA SER A 218 2.26 -15.28 -4.34
C SER A 218 2.16 -16.36 -3.26
N ILE A 219 2.29 -15.97 -1.99
CA ILE A 219 2.30 -16.89 -0.85
C ILE A 219 0.98 -17.68 -0.78
N PHE A 220 -0.15 -17.03 -1.07
CA PHE A 220 -1.47 -17.67 -1.05
C PHE A 220 -1.60 -18.79 -2.10
N LEU A 221 -1.30 -18.48 -3.37
CA LEU A 221 -1.35 -19.48 -4.46
C LEU A 221 -0.41 -20.65 -4.22
N PHE A 222 0.79 -20.39 -3.69
CA PHE A 222 1.73 -21.45 -3.34
C PHE A 222 1.14 -22.39 -2.27
N ARG A 223 0.58 -21.83 -1.19
CA ARG A 223 -0.08 -22.62 -0.14
C ARG A 223 -1.26 -23.44 -0.67
N HIS A 224 -2.02 -22.89 -1.60
CA HIS A 224 -3.16 -23.60 -2.19
C HIS A 224 -2.69 -24.78 -3.05
N LEU A 225 -1.70 -24.57 -3.92
CA LEU A 225 -1.15 -25.63 -4.76
C LEU A 225 -0.48 -26.74 -3.94
N GLU A 226 0.24 -26.42 -2.87
CA GLU A 226 0.82 -27.47 -2.02
C GLU A 226 -0.24 -28.30 -1.31
N ARG A 227 -1.41 -27.75 -0.96
CA ARG A 227 -2.50 -28.58 -0.41
C ARG A 227 -3.04 -29.59 -1.42
N GLU A 228 -3.09 -29.24 -2.71
CA GLU A 228 -3.58 -30.16 -3.74
C GLU A 228 -2.54 -31.22 -4.17
N VAL A 229 -1.27 -31.02 -3.86
CA VAL A 229 -0.20 -32.02 -4.14
C VAL A 229 -0.12 -33.09 -3.03
N PHE A 230 -0.78 -32.88 -1.89
CA PHE A 230 -0.80 -33.81 -0.75
C PHE A 230 -2.20 -34.41 -0.47
N LEU A 231 -3.11 -34.35 -1.45
CA LEU A 231 -4.37 -35.11 -1.51
C LEU A 231 -4.36 -36.02 -2.74
#